data_AF-A0A946TVM6-F1
#
_entry.id   AF-A0A946TVM6-F1
#
_cell.length_a   1.000
_cell.length_b   1.000
_cell.length_c   1.000
_cell.angle_alpha   90.00
_cell.angle_beta   90.00
_cell.angle_gamma   90.00
#
_symmetry.space_group_name_H-M   'P 1'
#
loop_
_entity.id
_entity.type
_entity.pdbx_description
1 polymer ?
#
loop_
_entity_poly.entity_id
_entity_poly.type
_entity_poly.pdbx_seq_one_letter_code
_entity_poly.pdbx_strand_id
1 'polypeptide(L)'
;MAERELVAIDPRVEDPNESSLWVKLKVLKDSSKDGDVSLSRSISVGLEGLDDGQGYSLFADHLSSSLRKNESGMKVSTKHLLSIPSSVGRLKKLTYKSAEGELFYRPGTVLEAIRIRVLRQGSCFVGGGLFSGDRMPESSDAVFISLESIDELREIIFEDGHWTIGACVSLRSFTERLKGKFPLVDDFCKGFRDTHFVNRCAVWEELSSSGPSSGILTVLLSLGAEVIIDGLDERRRMSLEELLYVETLSSVGGQELISAVRVPESKGSEIIASHYQVMEGPYEKDAIIRASFLVELDSKNKVSESSIWFDVGSGLPVRFESAERLISGKAWTKDLEQQVSSVISSGDGIGASLGLEDEFRKVLIQNLLLKFINEHLEGPSKVPKRYQFIDLESELTVRK
;
A
#
# COMPACT_ATOMS: atom_id res chain seq x y z
N MET A 1 15.67 8.56 29.88
CA MET A 1 15.91 7.36 29.05
C MET A 1 14.56 6.76 28.77
N ALA A 2 14.15 6.78 27.51
CA ALA A 2 12.81 6.37 27.09
C ALA A 2 12.59 4.88 27.38
N GLU A 3 11.50 4.56 28.07
CA GLU A 3 10.88 3.24 28.01
C GLU A 3 10.61 2.94 26.53
N ARG A 4 11.07 1.79 26.04
CA ARG A 4 10.64 1.27 24.75
C ARG A 4 9.79 0.05 25.00
N GLU A 5 8.52 0.17 24.66
CA GLU A 5 7.62 -0.96 24.55
C GLU A 5 7.84 -1.61 23.18
N LEU A 6 8.11 -2.91 23.16
CA LEU A 6 8.16 -3.69 21.92
C LEU A 6 7.03 -4.71 21.96
N VAL A 7 6.16 -4.63 20.94
CA VAL A 7 5.06 -5.57 20.72
C VAL A 7 5.40 -6.40 19.49
N ALA A 8 5.58 -7.70 19.66
CA ALA A 8 5.73 -8.63 18.54
C ALA A 8 4.37 -9.32 18.27
N ILE A 9 3.84 -9.13 17.06
CA ILE A 9 2.60 -9.77 16.59
C ILE A 9 2.98 -10.90 15.63
N ASP A 10 2.44 -12.11 15.84
CA ASP A 10 2.59 -13.22 14.90
C ASP A 10 1.51 -13.12 13.79
N PRO A 11 1.86 -12.85 12.53
CA PRO A 11 0.90 -12.54 11.47
C PRO A 11 0.16 -13.76 10.88
N ARG A 12 0.24 -14.96 11.51
CA ARG A 12 -0.23 -16.24 10.93
C ARG A 12 -1.51 -16.82 11.52
N VAL A 13 -2.20 -16.08 12.37
CA VAL A 13 -3.43 -16.58 12.99
C VAL A 13 -4.59 -16.40 12.02
N GLU A 14 -5.04 -17.51 11.42
CA GLU A 14 -6.14 -17.54 10.43
C GLU A 14 -7.55 -17.57 11.05
N ASP A 15 -7.68 -17.80 12.36
CA ASP A 15 -8.97 -17.79 13.07
C ASP A 15 -8.97 -16.75 14.23
N PRO A 16 -9.80 -15.70 14.18
CA PRO A 16 -9.88 -14.69 15.25
C PRO A 16 -10.43 -15.24 16.59
N ASN A 17 -10.94 -16.48 16.64
CA ASN A 17 -11.36 -17.13 17.89
C ASN A 17 -10.28 -18.02 18.53
N GLU A 18 -9.18 -18.32 17.84
CA GLU A 18 -8.08 -19.13 18.40
C GLU A 18 -6.80 -18.30 18.60
N SER A 19 -6.58 -17.90 19.86
CA SER A 19 -5.30 -17.48 20.45
C SER A 19 -4.83 -16.03 20.26
N SER A 20 -5.27 -15.21 21.21
CA SER A 20 -4.63 -13.98 21.70
C SER A 20 -3.34 -14.31 22.49
N LEU A 21 -2.26 -14.67 21.79
CA LEU A 21 -0.92 -14.82 22.39
C LEU A 21 -0.05 -13.63 22.02
N TRP A 22 -0.01 -12.62 22.88
CA TRP A 22 1.04 -11.61 22.91
C TRP A 22 1.90 -11.81 24.16
N VAL A 23 3.22 -11.71 24.01
CA VAL A 23 4.18 -11.83 25.12
C VAL A 23 4.75 -10.44 25.40
N LYS A 24 4.45 -9.87 26.57
CA LYS A 24 5.14 -8.65 27.06
C LYS A 24 6.45 -9.06 27.72
N LEU A 25 7.58 -8.54 27.22
CA LEU A 25 8.88 -8.64 27.89
C LEU A 25 9.20 -7.28 28.51
N LYS A 26 9.43 -7.27 29.83
CA LYS A 26 9.82 -6.08 30.59
C LYS A 26 11.30 -6.21 30.93
N VAL A 27 12.16 -5.36 30.37
CA VAL A 27 13.59 -5.33 30.73
C VAL A 27 13.77 -4.27 31.83
N LEU A 28 14.17 -4.69 33.02
CA LEU A 28 14.56 -3.82 34.13
C LEU A 28 16.06 -4.03 34.41
N LYS A 29 16.83 -2.94 34.47
CA LYS A 29 18.08 -2.87 35.24
C LYS A 29 18.15 -1.48 35.90
N ASP A 30 18.61 -1.32 37.13
CA ASP A 30 19.52 -2.16 37.93
C ASP A 30 19.33 -1.86 39.43
N SER A 31 19.65 -2.81 40.31
CA SER A 31 20.30 -2.46 41.57
C SER A 31 21.18 -3.61 42.07
N SER A 32 22.48 -3.46 41.80
CA SER A 32 23.65 -3.85 42.59
C SER A 32 23.66 -5.20 43.34
N LYS A 33 24.65 -6.01 42.92
CA LYS A 33 25.30 -7.19 43.54
C LYS A 33 24.75 -8.55 43.10
N ASP A 34 25.69 -9.31 42.54
CA ASP A 34 25.65 -10.72 42.12
C ASP A 34 24.57 -11.14 41.11
N GLY A 35 24.99 -11.19 39.84
CA GLY A 35 25.15 -12.46 39.13
C GLY A 35 23.93 -13.30 38.71
N ASP A 36 22.70 -12.98 39.12
CA ASP A 36 21.51 -13.76 38.76
C ASP A 36 20.40 -12.87 38.20
N VAL A 37 20.14 -12.99 36.88
CA VAL A 37 18.97 -12.37 36.23
C VAL A 37 17.79 -13.33 36.40
N SER A 38 16.90 -13.07 37.36
CA SER A 38 15.65 -13.81 37.48
C SER A 38 14.57 -13.23 36.55
N LEU A 39 14.13 -14.01 35.57
CA LEU A 39 12.95 -13.72 34.77
C LEU A 39 11.71 -14.09 35.59
N SER A 40 11.03 -13.09 36.18
CA SER A 40 9.72 -13.34 36.76
C SER A 40 8.67 -13.43 35.65
N ARG A 41 8.17 -14.64 35.42
CA ARG A 41 7.09 -14.92 34.47
C ARG A 41 5.76 -14.62 35.18
N SER A 42 5.31 -13.38 35.13
CA SER A 42 3.93 -13.05 35.49
C SER A 42 3.06 -13.17 34.24
N ILE A 43 2.08 -14.09 34.28
CA ILE A 43 1.03 -14.19 33.26
C ILE A 43 -0.14 -13.39 33.82
N SER A 44 -0.32 -12.18 33.31
CA SER A 44 -1.47 -11.34 33.61
C SER A 44 -2.44 -11.42 32.42
N VAL A 45 -3.65 -11.92 32.65
CA VAL A 45 -4.74 -11.84 31.68
C VAL A 45 -5.59 -10.63 32.06
N GLY A 46 -5.42 -9.54 31.32
CA GLY A 46 -6.17 -8.31 31.51
C GLY A 46 -5.88 -7.31 30.40
N LEU A 47 -6.93 -6.83 29.74
CA LEU A 47 -6.89 -5.61 28.92
C LEU A 47 -6.85 -4.42 29.88
N GLU A 48 -5.67 -4.11 30.40
CA GLU A 48 -5.42 -2.85 31.11
C GLU A 48 -4.58 -1.94 30.21
N GLY A 49 -5.09 -0.75 29.91
CA GLY A 49 -4.28 0.33 29.34
C GLY A 49 -4.85 1.13 28.16
N LEU A 50 -6.16 1.26 27.99
CA LEU A 50 -6.73 2.34 27.16
C LEU A 50 -7.86 3.02 27.94
N ASP A 51 -7.51 4.17 28.51
CA ASP A 51 -8.29 4.96 29.46
C ASP A 51 -9.25 5.92 28.75
N ASP A 52 -10.28 5.35 28.12
CA ASP A 52 -11.53 6.04 27.76
C ASP A 52 -12.78 5.25 28.19
N GLY A 53 -12.59 4.19 28.98
CA GLY A 53 -13.65 3.56 29.78
C GLY A 53 -14.66 2.71 29.02
N GLN A 54 -14.50 2.48 27.71
CA GLN A 54 -15.36 1.54 26.96
C GLN A 54 -14.61 0.54 26.05
N GLY A 55 -13.42 0.86 25.55
CA GLY A 55 -12.62 -0.08 24.75
C GLY A 55 -13.28 -0.61 23.46
N TYR A 56 -12.48 -1.14 22.55
CA TYR A 56 -12.99 -1.75 21.31
C TYR A 56 -13.73 -3.08 21.53
N SER A 57 -13.57 -3.72 22.70
CA SER A 57 -14.20 -5.01 23.01
C SER A 57 -15.72 -4.90 23.09
N LEU A 58 -16.26 -3.89 23.76
CA LEU A 58 -17.72 -3.70 23.86
C LEU A 58 -18.34 -3.41 22.50
N PHE A 59 -17.67 -2.63 21.65
CA PHE A 59 -18.13 -2.38 20.28
C PHE A 59 -18.06 -3.66 19.41
N ALA A 60 -16.96 -4.41 19.49
CA ALA A 60 -16.78 -5.66 18.75
C ALA A 60 -17.78 -6.73 19.21
N ASP A 61 -18.03 -6.86 20.51
CA ASP A 61 -19.02 -7.77 21.09
C ASP A 61 -20.44 -7.36 20.71
N HIS A 62 -20.74 -6.06 20.71
CA HIS A 62 -22.04 -5.56 20.26
C HIS A 62 -22.24 -5.77 18.75
N LEU A 63 -21.24 -5.51 17.92
CA LEU A 63 -21.31 -5.76 16.48
C LEU A 63 -21.49 -7.26 16.19
N SER A 64 -20.69 -8.10 16.85
CA SER A 64 -20.76 -9.56 16.72
C SER A 64 -22.11 -10.11 17.17
N SER A 65 -22.65 -9.61 18.30
CA SER A 65 -23.99 -10.01 18.77
C SER A 65 -25.11 -9.51 17.85
N SER A 66 -24.98 -8.33 17.25
CA SER A 66 -25.90 -7.81 16.23
C SER A 66 -25.87 -8.64 14.94
N LEU A 67 -24.68 -9.04 14.48
CA LEU A 67 -24.52 -9.91 13.31
C LEU A 67 -25.10 -11.31 13.57
N ARG A 68 -24.85 -11.89 14.75
CA ARG A 68 -25.46 -13.16 15.19
C ARG A 68 -26.98 -13.07 15.36
N LYS A 69 -27.52 -11.90 15.72
CA LYS A 69 -28.98 -11.64 15.73
C LYS A 69 -29.60 -11.59 14.33
N ASN A 70 -28.84 -11.24 13.29
CA ASN A 70 -29.31 -11.38 11.91
C ASN A 70 -29.36 -12.85 11.45
N GLU A 71 -28.54 -13.74 12.04
CA GLU A 71 -28.63 -15.18 11.80
C GLU A 71 -29.83 -15.83 12.54
N SER A 72 -30.36 -15.20 13.59
CA SER A 72 -31.49 -15.73 14.38
C SER A 72 -32.88 -15.41 13.83
N GLY A 73 -33.00 -14.99 12.57
CA GLY A 73 -34.28 -14.80 11.89
C GLY A 73 -35.09 -13.58 12.36
N MET A 74 -34.44 -12.63 13.05
CA MET A 74 -35.05 -11.37 13.43
C MET A 74 -35.36 -10.56 12.15
N LYS A 75 -36.65 -10.25 11.90
CA LYS A 75 -37.07 -9.46 10.72
C LYS A 75 -36.54 -8.03 10.84
N VAL A 76 -35.35 -7.78 10.30
CA VAL A 76 -34.87 -6.42 10.02
C VAL A 76 -35.73 -5.85 8.90
N SER A 77 -36.19 -4.61 9.06
CA SER A 77 -36.94 -3.90 8.02
C SER A 77 -36.11 -3.82 6.74
N THR A 78 -36.45 -4.62 5.73
CA THR A 78 -35.79 -4.62 4.43
C THR A 78 -36.07 -3.38 3.60
N LYS A 79 -36.91 -2.45 4.09
CA LYS A 79 -37.18 -1.16 3.43
C LYS A 79 -35.91 -0.36 3.13
N HIS A 80 -34.85 -0.52 3.93
CA HIS A 80 -33.56 0.16 3.72
C HIS A 80 -32.46 -0.76 3.14
N LEU A 81 -32.66 -2.08 3.13
CA LEU A 81 -31.72 -3.05 2.54
C LEU A 81 -31.92 -3.23 1.03
N LEU A 82 -33.13 -2.96 0.53
CA LEU A 82 -33.51 -3.14 -0.88
C LEU A 82 -33.39 -1.87 -1.72
N SER A 83 -33.12 -0.71 -1.12
CA SER A 83 -32.61 0.39 -1.92
C SER A 83 -31.19 0.00 -2.30
N ILE A 84 -30.98 -0.37 -3.56
CA ILE A 84 -29.68 -0.15 -4.21
C ILE A 84 -29.25 1.24 -3.74
N PRO A 85 -28.18 1.39 -2.94
CA PRO A 85 -27.86 2.69 -2.42
C PRO A 85 -27.69 3.61 -3.64
N SER A 86 -28.22 4.83 -3.57
CA SER A 86 -28.20 5.77 -4.70
C SER A 86 -26.78 6.01 -5.26
N SER A 87 -25.76 5.62 -4.50
CA SER A 87 -24.34 5.54 -4.85
C SER A 87 -23.95 4.43 -5.85
N VAL A 88 -24.83 3.50 -6.23
CA VAL A 88 -24.57 2.50 -7.28
C VAL A 88 -25.06 2.99 -8.66
N GLY A 89 -25.88 4.03 -8.70
CA GLY A 89 -26.27 4.67 -9.95
C GLY A 89 -25.09 5.44 -10.56
N ARG A 90 -24.92 5.38 -11.88
CA ARG A 90 -23.96 6.25 -12.58
C ARG A 90 -24.24 7.70 -12.22
N LEU A 91 -23.24 8.38 -11.67
CA LEU A 91 -23.34 9.80 -11.38
C LEU A 91 -23.57 10.56 -12.67
N LYS A 92 -24.58 11.43 -12.69
CA LYS A 92 -24.91 12.22 -13.89
C LYS A 92 -24.03 13.45 -13.97
N LYS A 93 -23.77 13.92 -15.19
CA LYS A 93 -23.18 15.24 -15.42
C LYS A 93 -23.92 16.30 -14.59
N LEU A 94 -23.18 17.19 -13.93
CA LEU A 94 -23.73 18.25 -13.10
C LEU A 94 -22.87 19.51 -13.22
N THR A 95 -23.54 20.67 -13.25
CA THR A 95 -22.92 21.96 -13.00
C THR A 95 -23.66 22.59 -11.84
N TYR A 96 -22.94 22.87 -10.77
CA TYR A 96 -23.48 23.48 -9.56
C TYR A 96 -22.90 24.89 -9.40
N LYS A 97 -23.76 25.82 -8.97
CA LYS A 97 -23.38 27.18 -8.61
C LYS A 97 -23.90 27.46 -7.21
N SER A 98 -23.04 27.85 -6.27
CA SER A 98 -23.45 28.24 -4.91
C SER A 98 -24.20 29.58 -4.92
N ALA A 99 -24.83 29.93 -3.79
CA ALA A 99 -25.50 31.24 -3.64
C ALA A 99 -24.48 32.39 -3.72
N GLU A 100 -23.27 32.13 -3.26
CA GLU A 100 -22.10 33.01 -3.29
C GLU A 100 -21.43 33.06 -4.67
N GLY A 101 -21.87 32.21 -5.61
CA GLY A 101 -21.45 32.23 -7.00
C GLY A 101 -20.32 31.27 -7.37
N GLU A 102 -19.84 30.46 -6.44
CA GLU A 102 -18.80 29.46 -6.65
C GLU A 102 -19.30 28.37 -7.60
N LEU A 103 -18.43 27.85 -8.46
CA LEU A 103 -18.77 26.88 -9.48
C LEU A 103 -18.14 25.52 -9.18
N PHE A 104 -18.92 24.46 -9.35
CA PHE A 104 -18.47 23.08 -9.28
C PHE A 104 -18.94 22.33 -10.53
N TYR A 105 -18.01 21.64 -11.18
CA TYR A 105 -18.30 20.89 -12.40
C TYR A 105 -18.12 19.40 -12.17
N ARG A 106 -19.05 18.62 -12.72
CA ARG A 106 -18.98 17.17 -12.80
C ARG A 106 -19.24 16.78 -14.27
N PRO A 107 -18.23 16.80 -15.14
CA PRO A 107 -18.32 16.50 -16.57
C PRO A 107 -18.68 15.03 -16.88
N GLY A 108 -19.24 14.78 -18.07
CA GLY A 108 -19.60 13.42 -18.49
C GLY A 108 -18.50 12.66 -19.24
N THR A 109 -17.45 13.34 -19.69
CA THR A 109 -16.35 12.76 -20.49
C THR A 109 -15.00 13.36 -20.11
N VAL A 110 -13.91 12.65 -20.43
CA VAL A 110 -12.53 13.17 -20.25
C VAL A 110 -12.33 14.47 -21.02
N LEU A 111 -12.78 14.54 -22.27
CA LEU A 111 -12.64 15.74 -23.10
C LEU A 111 -13.36 16.96 -22.51
N GLU A 112 -14.55 16.76 -21.94
CA GLU A 112 -15.25 17.83 -21.22
C GLU A 112 -14.47 18.31 -19.99
N ALA A 113 -13.89 17.38 -19.21
CA ALA A 113 -13.09 17.72 -18.04
C ALA A 113 -11.86 18.58 -18.41
N ILE A 114 -11.12 18.15 -19.42
CA ILE A 114 -9.95 18.87 -19.93
C ILE A 114 -10.36 20.26 -20.42
N ARG A 115 -11.42 20.38 -21.24
CA ARG A 115 -11.91 21.67 -21.73
C ARG A 115 -12.26 22.64 -20.60
N ILE A 116 -12.88 22.15 -19.53
CA ILE A 116 -13.19 22.99 -18.36
C ILE A 116 -11.90 23.50 -17.72
N ARG A 117 -10.89 22.64 -17.52
CA ARG A 117 -9.58 23.03 -16.95
C ARG A 117 -8.85 24.05 -17.81
N VAL A 118 -8.94 23.93 -19.15
CA VAL A 118 -8.37 24.92 -20.09
C VAL A 118 -9.09 26.26 -20.01
N LEU A 119 -10.43 26.26 -19.94
CA LEU A 119 -11.23 27.48 -19.82
C LEU A 119 -11.11 28.16 -18.45
N ARG A 120 -10.81 27.38 -17.40
CA ARG A 120 -10.73 27.80 -16.00
C ARG A 120 -9.32 27.49 -15.49
N GLN A 121 -8.33 28.27 -15.90
CA GLN A 121 -6.94 28.04 -15.50
C GLN A 121 -6.78 28.01 -13.97
N GLY A 122 -5.90 27.13 -13.48
CA GLY A 122 -5.73 26.88 -12.04
C GLY A 122 -6.76 25.94 -11.42
N SER A 123 -7.70 25.39 -12.21
CA SER A 123 -8.68 24.40 -11.74
C SER A 123 -8.05 23.05 -11.42
N CYS A 124 -8.64 22.37 -10.43
CA CYS A 124 -8.16 21.09 -9.93
C CYS A 124 -9.14 19.97 -10.28
N PHE A 125 -8.61 18.85 -10.79
CA PHE A 125 -9.39 17.61 -10.88
C PHE A 125 -9.57 17.00 -9.50
N VAL A 126 -10.75 16.46 -9.25
CA VAL A 126 -11.06 15.75 -8.01
C VAL A 126 -11.72 14.41 -8.33
N GLY A 127 -11.26 13.36 -7.68
CA GLY A 127 -11.78 12.01 -7.82
C GLY A 127 -12.67 11.66 -6.63
N GLY A 128 -12.50 10.43 -6.13
CA GLY A 128 -13.22 9.93 -4.97
C GLY A 128 -12.59 10.31 -3.63
N GLY A 129 -11.30 10.63 -3.56
CA GLY A 129 -10.53 10.67 -2.32
C GLY A 129 -10.84 11.81 -1.36
N LEU A 130 -10.19 11.74 -0.19
CA LEU A 130 -10.13 12.85 0.74
C LEU A 130 -9.41 14.01 0.04
N PHE A 131 -10.02 15.19 0.07
CA PHE A 131 -9.36 16.43 -0.34
C PHE A 131 -8.10 16.62 0.52
N SER A 132 -6.92 16.36 -0.03
CA SER A 132 -5.69 16.91 0.53
C SER A 132 -5.77 18.43 0.37
N GLY A 133 -5.66 19.16 1.48
CA GLY A 133 -5.80 20.63 1.52
C GLY A 133 -4.87 21.38 0.57
N ASP A 134 -3.85 20.72 0.03
CA ASP A 134 -2.89 21.27 -0.92
C ASP A 134 -3.46 21.42 -2.35
N ARG A 135 -4.62 20.86 -2.65
CA ARG A 135 -5.27 20.90 -3.98
C ARG A 135 -6.36 21.96 -4.07
N MET A 136 -6.08 23.15 -3.56
CA MET A 136 -7.02 24.26 -3.66
C MET A 136 -6.89 24.96 -5.01
N PRO A 137 -8.01 25.37 -5.63
CA PRO A 137 -8.01 26.22 -6.79
C PRO A 137 -7.17 27.48 -6.53
N GLU A 138 -6.21 27.77 -7.41
CA GLU A 138 -5.18 28.80 -7.17
C GLU A 138 -5.65 30.24 -7.46
N SER A 139 -6.88 30.42 -7.94
CA SER A 139 -7.44 31.72 -8.31
C SER A 139 -8.95 31.81 -8.09
N SER A 140 -9.50 33.03 -8.12
CA SER A 140 -10.95 33.25 -8.01
C SER A 140 -11.76 32.66 -9.17
N ASP A 141 -11.12 32.39 -10.31
CA ASP A 141 -11.75 31.76 -11.48
C ASP A 141 -11.55 30.24 -11.53
N ALA A 142 -10.68 29.69 -10.68
CA ALA A 142 -10.37 28.28 -10.63
C ALA A 142 -11.47 27.50 -9.87
N VAL A 143 -11.73 26.27 -10.31
CA VAL A 143 -12.85 25.46 -9.82
C VAL A 143 -12.43 24.03 -9.57
N PHE A 144 -13.23 23.31 -8.79
CA PHE A 144 -13.13 21.85 -8.70
C PHE A 144 -13.87 21.18 -9.87
N ILE A 145 -13.20 20.20 -10.48
CA ILE A 145 -13.72 19.41 -11.59
C ILE A 145 -13.76 17.94 -11.16
N SER A 146 -14.96 17.45 -10.81
CA SER A 146 -15.18 16.07 -10.39
C SER A 146 -15.18 15.10 -11.56
N LEU A 147 -14.29 14.11 -11.47
CA LEU A 147 -14.14 13.05 -12.47
C LEU A 147 -15.09 11.86 -12.23
N GLU A 148 -15.80 11.83 -11.10
CA GLU A 148 -16.55 10.65 -10.65
C GLU A 148 -17.74 10.26 -11.55
N SER A 149 -18.23 11.13 -12.43
CA SER A 149 -19.29 10.79 -13.41
C SER A 149 -18.77 10.26 -14.74
N ILE A 150 -17.46 10.28 -14.95
CA ILE A 150 -16.85 9.79 -16.19
C ILE A 150 -16.70 8.28 -16.08
N ASP A 151 -17.52 7.53 -16.82
CA ASP A 151 -17.58 6.07 -16.70
C ASP A 151 -16.26 5.40 -17.07
N GLU A 152 -15.62 5.82 -18.16
CA GLU A 152 -14.34 5.26 -18.63
C GLU A 152 -13.20 5.39 -17.61
N LEU A 153 -13.23 6.40 -16.73
CA LEU A 153 -12.24 6.57 -15.66
C LEU A 153 -12.47 5.62 -14.47
N ARG A 154 -13.59 4.90 -14.40
CA ARG A 154 -13.96 4.02 -13.28
C ARG A 154 -13.95 2.54 -13.66
N GLU A 155 -13.56 2.23 -14.89
CA GLU A 155 -13.52 0.88 -15.40
C GLU A 155 -12.13 0.26 -15.35
N ILE A 156 -12.11 -1.07 -15.26
CA ILE A 156 -10.94 -1.90 -15.47
C ILE A 156 -11.26 -2.82 -16.63
N ILE A 157 -10.45 -2.73 -17.69
CA ILE A 157 -10.67 -3.42 -18.96
C ILE A 157 -9.40 -4.19 -19.31
N PHE A 158 -9.55 -5.45 -19.75
CA PHE A 158 -8.44 -6.26 -20.23
C PHE A 158 -8.45 -6.34 -21.76
N GLU A 159 -7.45 -5.75 -22.40
CA GLU A 159 -7.32 -5.68 -23.86
C GLU A 159 -5.82 -5.71 -24.24
N ASP A 160 -5.50 -6.37 -25.35
CA ASP A 160 -4.14 -6.45 -25.91
C ASP A 160 -3.07 -6.88 -24.89
N GLY A 161 -3.39 -7.84 -24.02
CA GLY A 161 -2.47 -8.35 -23.00
C GLY A 161 -2.18 -7.36 -21.86
N HIS A 162 -3.04 -6.36 -21.66
CA HIS A 162 -2.89 -5.37 -20.59
C HIS A 162 -4.22 -5.14 -19.86
N TRP A 163 -4.13 -4.95 -18.55
CA TRP A 163 -5.20 -4.43 -17.72
C TRP A 163 -5.13 -2.91 -17.71
N THR A 164 -6.08 -2.24 -18.35
CA THR A 164 -6.25 -0.79 -18.30
C THR A 164 -7.17 -0.44 -17.14
N ILE A 165 -6.63 0.28 -16.15
CA ILE A 165 -7.29 0.67 -14.91
C ILE A 165 -7.55 2.17 -14.97
N GLY A 166 -8.82 2.57 -15.05
CA GLY A 166 -9.20 3.98 -15.07
C GLY A 166 -8.71 4.76 -13.85
N ALA A 167 -8.40 6.03 -14.04
CA ALA A 167 -7.84 6.91 -13.02
C ALA A 167 -8.67 6.93 -11.73
N CYS A 168 -10.00 6.96 -11.86
CA CYS A 168 -10.97 7.04 -10.76
C CYS A 168 -11.40 5.68 -10.21
N VAL A 169 -10.74 4.58 -10.58
CA VAL A 169 -10.93 3.29 -9.93
C VAL A 169 -10.46 3.40 -8.48
N SER A 170 -11.33 3.08 -7.52
CA SER A 170 -10.97 3.08 -6.10
C SER A 170 -10.01 1.93 -5.78
N LEU A 171 -9.20 2.04 -4.72
CA LEU A 171 -8.36 0.95 -4.25
C LEU A 171 -9.18 -0.31 -3.93
N ARG A 172 -10.41 -0.16 -3.41
CA ARG A 172 -11.35 -1.28 -3.24
C ARG A 172 -11.70 -1.95 -4.56
N SER A 173 -12.05 -1.16 -5.57
CA SER A 173 -12.40 -1.70 -6.89
C SER A 173 -11.20 -2.35 -7.58
N PHE A 174 -10.02 -1.75 -7.45
CA PHE A 174 -8.74 -2.29 -7.93
C PHE A 174 -8.48 -3.66 -7.34
N THR A 175 -8.53 -3.77 -6.01
CA THR A 175 -8.27 -5.03 -5.28
C THR A 175 -9.28 -6.12 -5.61
N GLU A 176 -10.59 -5.80 -5.63
CA GLU A 176 -11.62 -6.79 -5.91
C GLU A 176 -11.60 -7.28 -7.37
N ARG A 177 -11.44 -6.37 -8.34
CA ARG A 177 -11.53 -6.69 -9.77
C ARG A 177 -10.26 -7.32 -10.33
N LEU A 178 -9.09 -7.08 -9.72
CA LEU A 178 -7.81 -7.68 -10.11
C LEU A 178 -7.41 -8.88 -9.24
N LYS A 179 -8.27 -9.31 -8.31
CA LYS A 179 -8.03 -10.49 -7.48
C LYS A 179 -7.74 -11.73 -8.33
N GLY A 180 -6.67 -12.45 -7.98
CA GLY A 180 -6.22 -13.65 -8.68
C GLY A 180 -5.60 -13.38 -10.06
N LYS A 181 -5.39 -12.11 -10.45
CA LYS A 181 -4.71 -11.74 -11.70
C LYS A 181 -3.22 -11.52 -11.49
N PHE A 182 -2.83 -11.02 -10.32
CA PHE A 182 -1.46 -10.74 -9.96
C PHE A 182 -1.21 -11.18 -8.52
N PRO A 183 -0.26 -12.11 -8.26
CA PRO A 183 0.08 -12.51 -6.89
C PRO A 183 0.46 -11.33 -5.99
N LEU A 184 1.15 -10.33 -6.55
CA LEU A 184 1.52 -9.11 -5.82
C LEU A 184 0.29 -8.29 -5.39
N VAL A 185 -0.72 -8.16 -6.26
CA VAL A 185 -1.96 -7.46 -5.91
C VAL A 185 -2.70 -8.23 -4.83
N ASP A 186 -2.77 -9.56 -4.93
CA ASP A 186 -3.41 -10.41 -3.92
C ASP A 186 -2.74 -10.27 -2.54
N ASP A 187 -1.41 -10.15 -2.49
CA ASP A 187 -0.69 -9.95 -1.24
C ASP A 187 -0.86 -8.52 -0.69
N PHE A 188 -0.78 -7.51 -1.56
CA PHE A 188 -1.06 -6.11 -1.24
C PHE A 188 -2.44 -5.92 -0.59
N CYS A 189 -3.46 -6.65 -1.07
CA CYS A 189 -4.82 -6.59 -0.52
C CYS A 189 -4.89 -6.94 0.99
N LYS A 190 -3.97 -7.76 1.52
CA LYS A 190 -3.97 -8.20 2.92
C LYS A 190 -3.55 -7.08 3.89
N GLY A 191 -2.86 -6.06 3.39
CA GLY A 191 -2.34 -4.94 4.17
C GLY A 191 -3.39 -3.87 4.54
N PHE A 192 -4.53 -3.84 3.84
CA PHE A 192 -5.53 -2.79 4.06
C PHE A 192 -6.20 -2.87 5.43
N ARG A 193 -6.12 -1.76 6.19
CA ARG A 193 -6.70 -1.62 7.53
C ARG A 193 -7.83 -0.57 7.55
N ASP A 194 -7.65 0.57 6.88
CA ASP A 194 -8.66 1.63 6.81
C ASP A 194 -9.64 1.41 5.65
N THR A 195 -10.81 0.85 5.96
CA THR A 195 -11.85 0.60 4.96
C THR A 195 -12.41 1.88 4.34
N HIS A 196 -12.42 3.02 5.04
CA HIS A 196 -12.92 4.27 4.48
C HIS A 196 -11.97 4.81 3.42
N PHE A 197 -10.67 4.80 3.71
CA PHE A 197 -9.64 5.20 2.77
C PHE A 197 -9.68 4.33 1.50
N VAL A 198 -9.71 3.01 1.63
CA VAL A 198 -9.66 2.09 0.48
C VAL A 198 -10.91 2.17 -0.40
N ASN A 199 -12.08 2.46 0.21
CA ASN A 199 -13.32 2.62 -0.53
C ASN A 199 -13.39 3.91 -1.36
N ARG A 200 -12.64 4.95 -0.95
CA ARG A 200 -12.73 6.31 -1.52
C ARG A 200 -11.51 6.70 -2.35
N CYS A 201 -10.31 6.35 -1.91
CA CYS A 201 -9.06 6.72 -2.57
C CYS A 201 -8.98 6.05 -3.95
N ALA A 202 -8.77 6.86 -4.99
CA ALA A 202 -8.61 6.40 -6.36
C ALA A 202 -7.13 6.22 -6.73
N VAL A 203 -6.85 5.31 -7.67
CA VAL A 203 -5.48 5.01 -8.13
C VAL A 203 -4.72 6.28 -8.55
N TRP A 204 -5.38 7.22 -9.22
CA TRP A 204 -4.73 8.46 -9.67
C TRP A 204 -4.32 9.40 -8.52
N GLU A 205 -5.05 9.38 -7.40
CA GLU A 205 -4.79 10.27 -6.27
C GLU A 205 -3.47 9.90 -5.62
N GLU A 206 -3.17 8.60 -5.57
CA GLU A 206 -1.91 8.05 -5.10
C GLU A 206 -0.72 8.45 -5.95
N LEU A 207 -0.89 8.63 -7.28
CA LEU A 207 0.19 9.16 -8.14
C LEU A 207 0.67 10.53 -7.68
N SER A 208 -0.27 11.31 -7.17
CA SER A 208 -0.15 12.75 -6.98
C SER A 208 -0.17 13.22 -5.53
N SER A 209 -0.27 12.27 -4.61
CA SER A 209 -0.32 12.53 -3.17
C SER A 209 1.10 12.77 -2.65
N SER A 210 1.27 13.90 -1.97
CA SER A 210 2.40 14.17 -1.07
C SER A 210 2.17 13.62 0.34
N GLY A 211 0.99 13.04 0.61
CA GLY A 211 0.55 12.56 1.92
C GLY A 211 0.63 11.04 2.11
N PRO A 212 -0.06 10.49 3.12
CA PRO A 212 -0.08 9.05 3.43
C PRO A 212 -0.34 8.20 2.18
N SER A 213 0.66 7.42 1.79
CA SER A 213 0.62 6.52 0.64
C SER A 213 -0.03 5.19 1.03
N SER A 214 -0.88 4.65 0.18
CA SER A 214 -1.43 3.31 0.32
C SER A 214 -0.37 2.21 0.11
N GLY A 215 0.75 2.54 -0.53
CA GLY A 215 1.73 1.58 -1.04
C GLY A 215 1.47 1.12 -2.48
N ILE A 216 0.34 1.50 -3.10
CA ILE A 216 -0.01 1.06 -4.46
C ILE A 216 1.03 1.47 -5.51
N LEU A 217 1.75 2.59 -5.31
CA LEU A 217 2.80 3.01 -6.24
C LEU A 217 3.90 1.96 -6.36
N THR A 218 4.34 1.38 -5.24
CA THR A 218 5.34 0.30 -5.27
C THR A 218 4.81 -0.92 -6.02
N VAL A 219 3.51 -1.22 -5.91
CA VAL A 219 2.87 -2.34 -6.61
C VAL A 219 2.81 -2.08 -8.11
N LEU A 220 2.34 -0.90 -8.53
CA LEU A 220 2.24 -0.53 -9.95
C LEU A 220 3.61 -0.46 -10.62
N LEU A 221 4.61 0.10 -9.92
CA LEU A 221 6.00 0.12 -10.40
C LEU A 221 6.57 -1.30 -10.52
N SER A 222 6.36 -2.18 -9.52
CA SER A 222 6.77 -3.58 -9.59
C SER A 222 6.12 -4.36 -10.73
N LEU A 223 4.90 -4.00 -11.13
CA LEU A 223 4.18 -4.63 -12.23
C LEU A 223 4.54 -4.02 -13.61
N GLY A 224 5.47 -3.05 -13.68
CA GLY A 224 5.85 -2.42 -14.93
C GLY A 224 4.73 -1.57 -15.55
N ALA A 225 3.98 -0.84 -14.71
CA ALA A 225 2.84 -0.07 -15.17
C ALA A 225 3.21 1.08 -16.13
N GLU A 226 2.29 1.39 -17.04
CA GLU A 226 2.28 2.57 -17.90
C GLU A 226 1.17 3.52 -17.48
N VAL A 227 1.30 4.81 -17.79
CA VAL A 227 0.24 5.80 -17.65
C VAL A 227 -0.34 6.16 -19.02
N ILE A 228 -1.64 6.40 -19.08
CA ILE A 228 -2.32 7.00 -20.23
C ILE A 228 -2.65 8.45 -19.90
N ILE A 229 -2.19 9.36 -20.74
CA ILE A 229 -2.42 10.80 -20.60
C ILE A 229 -3.25 11.24 -21.81
N ASP A 230 -4.46 11.71 -21.54
CA ASP A 230 -5.37 12.26 -22.53
C ASP A 230 -5.24 13.78 -22.56
N GLY A 231 -4.96 14.34 -23.73
CA GLY A 231 -4.98 15.77 -24.02
C GLY A 231 -6.19 16.17 -24.87
N LEU A 232 -6.25 17.44 -25.28
CA LEU A 232 -7.30 17.92 -26.20
C LEU A 232 -7.19 17.30 -27.59
N ASP A 233 -5.96 17.18 -28.10
CA ASP A 233 -5.68 16.80 -29.49
C ASP A 233 -4.96 15.45 -29.60
N GLU A 234 -4.29 15.01 -28.53
CA GLU A 234 -3.46 13.81 -28.53
C GLU A 234 -3.67 12.95 -27.27
N ARG A 235 -3.37 11.67 -27.42
CA ARG A 235 -3.27 10.71 -26.32
C ARG A 235 -1.86 10.15 -26.33
N ARG A 236 -1.14 10.28 -25.22
CA ARG A 236 0.21 9.75 -25.06
C ARG A 236 0.28 8.70 -23.96
N ARG A 237 1.33 7.90 -24.02
CA ARG A 237 1.61 6.81 -23.08
C ARG A 237 3.08 6.82 -22.74
N MET A 238 3.40 6.47 -21.51
CA MET A 238 4.77 6.28 -21.02
C MET A 238 4.77 5.40 -19.79
N SER A 239 5.95 4.92 -19.39
CA SER A 239 6.05 4.14 -18.16
C SER A 239 5.72 5.02 -16.95
N LEU A 240 5.17 4.41 -15.91
CA LEU A 240 4.93 5.10 -14.65
C LEU A 240 6.25 5.58 -14.03
N GLU A 241 7.32 4.82 -14.20
CA GLU A 241 8.67 5.20 -13.77
C GLU A 241 9.14 6.48 -14.50
N GLU A 242 8.98 6.58 -15.82
CA GLU A 242 9.33 7.79 -16.58
C GLU A 242 8.53 9.01 -16.12
N LEU A 243 7.22 8.85 -15.91
CA LEU A 243 6.37 9.93 -15.39
C LEU A 243 6.85 10.43 -14.02
N LEU A 244 7.24 9.53 -13.12
CA LEU A 244 7.59 9.90 -11.75
C LEU A 244 9.01 10.50 -11.64
N TYR A 245 10.00 9.94 -12.33
CA TYR A 245 11.41 10.32 -12.15
C TYR A 245 12.00 11.19 -13.26
N VAL A 246 11.46 11.16 -14.48
CA VAL A 246 12.02 11.89 -15.64
C VAL A 246 11.19 13.11 -15.98
N GLU A 247 9.92 12.92 -16.33
CA GLU A 247 9.06 14.05 -16.69
C GLU A 247 8.50 14.77 -15.47
N THR A 248 8.30 14.04 -14.36
CA THR A 248 7.56 14.45 -13.16
C THR A 248 6.08 14.72 -13.44
N LEU A 249 5.21 14.57 -12.43
CA LEU A 249 3.78 14.87 -12.58
C LEU A 249 3.48 16.31 -13.04
N SER A 250 4.39 17.24 -12.76
CA SER A 250 4.26 18.64 -13.18
C SER A 250 4.36 18.83 -14.69
N SER A 251 4.89 17.84 -15.43
CA SER A 251 4.87 17.83 -16.90
C SER A 251 3.48 17.63 -17.49
N VAL A 252 2.54 17.05 -16.72
CA VAL A 252 1.16 16.86 -17.17
C VAL A 252 0.50 18.23 -17.27
N GLY A 253 0.36 18.70 -18.51
CA GLY A 253 -0.01 20.07 -18.80
C GLY A 253 -1.42 20.42 -18.32
N GLY A 254 -1.72 21.72 -18.28
CA GLY A 254 -3.07 22.21 -17.96
C GLY A 254 -4.16 21.76 -18.95
N GLN A 255 -3.76 21.22 -20.11
CA GLN A 255 -4.63 20.67 -21.15
C GLN A 255 -4.62 19.13 -21.17
N GLU A 256 -4.07 18.48 -20.14
CA GLU A 256 -3.93 17.04 -20.06
C GLU A 256 -4.58 16.48 -18.78
N LEU A 257 -4.93 15.20 -18.83
CA LEU A 257 -5.48 14.41 -17.73
C LEU A 257 -4.89 12.99 -17.79
N ILE A 258 -4.35 12.51 -16.66
CA ILE A 258 -4.01 11.09 -16.52
C ILE A 258 -5.32 10.32 -16.42
N SER A 259 -5.64 9.53 -17.43
CA SER A 259 -6.95 8.88 -17.55
C SER A 259 -6.95 7.43 -17.10
N ALA A 260 -5.78 6.77 -17.12
CA ALA A 260 -5.65 5.39 -16.71
C ALA A 260 -4.20 5.01 -16.39
N VAL A 261 -4.05 3.90 -15.68
CA VAL A 261 -2.81 3.15 -15.54
C VAL A 261 -2.99 1.81 -16.27
N ARG A 262 -2.02 1.39 -17.07
CA ARG A 262 -2.03 0.08 -17.74
C ARG A 262 -0.99 -0.82 -17.10
N VAL A 263 -1.37 -2.07 -16.87
CA VAL A 263 -0.46 -3.09 -16.31
C VAL A 263 -0.41 -4.27 -17.27
N PRO A 264 0.78 -4.75 -17.69
CA PRO A 264 0.90 -5.92 -18.55
C PRO A 264 0.37 -7.18 -17.85
N GLU A 265 -0.14 -8.13 -18.64
CA GLU A 265 -0.52 -9.46 -18.14
C GLU A 265 0.72 -10.24 -17.65
N SER A 266 0.56 -10.99 -16.56
CA SER A 266 1.55 -11.97 -16.12
C SER A 266 1.67 -13.11 -17.16
N LYS A 267 2.84 -13.25 -17.78
CA LYS A 267 3.08 -14.21 -18.87
C LYS A 267 3.48 -15.60 -18.36
N GLY A 268 2.67 -16.22 -17.51
CA GLY A 268 2.74 -17.66 -17.21
C GLY A 268 4.06 -18.23 -16.68
N SER A 269 5.04 -17.40 -16.36
CA SER A 269 6.23 -17.73 -15.57
C SER A 269 5.82 -17.94 -14.12
N GLU A 270 6.62 -18.71 -13.36
CA GLU A 270 6.41 -18.81 -11.93
C GLU A 270 6.76 -17.45 -11.30
N ILE A 271 5.73 -16.76 -10.80
CA ILE A 271 5.88 -15.46 -10.15
C ILE A 271 5.90 -15.66 -8.64
N ILE A 272 6.96 -15.16 -8.04
CA ILE A 272 7.12 -15.02 -6.60
C ILE A 272 6.94 -13.55 -6.25
N ALA A 273 5.95 -13.23 -5.43
CA ALA A 273 5.69 -11.85 -5.05
C ALA A 273 5.18 -11.71 -3.63
N SER A 274 5.54 -10.60 -2.99
CA SER A 274 5.04 -10.19 -1.69
C SER A 274 5.01 -8.68 -1.55
N HIS A 275 4.03 -8.18 -0.80
CA HIS A 275 3.95 -6.81 -0.36
C HIS A 275 4.06 -6.74 1.17
N TYR A 276 5.00 -5.94 1.66
CA TYR A 276 5.21 -5.75 3.10
C TYR A 276 4.89 -4.32 3.49
N GLN A 277 4.34 -4.19 4.70
CA GLN A 277 4.13 -2.91 5.37
C GLN A 277 4.69 -3.02 6.79
N VAL A 278 5.62 -2.13 7.12
CA VAL A 278 6.24 -2.04 8.46
C VAL A 278 5.70 -0.79 9.14
N MET A 279 5.08 -0.94 10.31
CA MET A 279 4.39 0.12 11.05
C MET A 279 4.83 0.08 12.52
N GLU A 280 4.73 1.21 13.24
CA GLU A 280 5.02 1.24 14.69
C GLU A 280 3.99 0.43 15.49
N GLY A 281 2.74 0.36 15.02
CA GLY A 281 1.66 -0.39 15.64
C GLY A 281 0.56 -0.74 14.64
N PRO A 282 -0.37 -1.65 14.98
CA PRO A 282 -1.34 -2.21 14.05
C PRO A 282 -2.42 -1.22 13.57
N TYR A 283 -2.55 -0.06 14.22
CA TYR A 283 -3.54 0.97 13.91
C TYR A 283 -2.92 2.26 13.35
N GLU A 284 -1.60 2.26 13.12
CA GLU A 284 -0.94 3.40 12.50
C GLU A 284 -1.38 3.58 11.05
N LYS A 285 -1.54 4.84 10.65
CA LYS A 285 -1.93 5.20 9.27
C LYS A 285 -0.74 5.19 8.33
N ASP A 286 0.42 5.57 8.85
CA ASP A 286 1.65 5.72 8.08
C ASP A 286 2.61 4.57 8.36
N ALA A 287 3.02 3.88 7.30
CA ALA A 287 4.08 2.89 7.40
C ALA A 287 5.45 3.57 7.43
N ILE A 288 6.36 2.99 8.21
CA ILE A 288 7.77 3.36 8.20
C ILE A 288 8.38 2.99 6.85
N ILE A 289 8.07 1.78 6.37
CA ILE A 289 8.45 1.27 5.05
C ILE A 289 7.31 0.44 4.47
N ARG A 290 7.06 0.60 3.17
CA ARG A 290 6.33 -0.37 2.35
C ARG A 290 7.26 -0.95 1.30
N ALA A 291 7.09 -2.20 0.96
CA ALA A 291 7.95 -2.88 0.00
C ALA A 291 7.14 -3.81 -0.90
N SER A 292 7.37 -3.72 -2.21
CA SER A 292 6.82 -4.65 -3.18
C SER A 292 7.96 -5.42 -3.84
N PHE A 293 7.89 -6.73 -3.73
CA PHE A 293 8.81 -7.66 -4.37
C PHE A 293 8.06 -8.43 -5.44
N LEU A 294 8.60 -8.43 -6.66
CA LEU A 294 8.14 -9.28 -7.75
C LEU A 294 9.35 -9.91 -8.42
N VAL A 295 9.39 -11.24 -8.47
CA VAL A 295 10.45 -12.03 -9.08
C VAL A 295 9.81 -13.05 -10.00
N GLU A 296 10.30 -13.11 -11.23
CA GLU A 296 9.92 -14.13 -12.20
C GLU A 296 11.03 -15.18 -12.29
N LEU A 297 10.62 -16.45 -12.25
CA LEU A 297 11.52 -17.57 -12.44
C LEU A 297 11.34 -18.19 -13.83
N ASP A 298 12.48 -18.52 -14.44
CA ASP A 298 12.52 -19.29 -15.68
C ASP A 298 12.18 -20.77 -15.45
N SER A 299 12.07 -21.53 -16.53
CA SER A 299 11.79 -22.98 -16.48
C SER A 299 12.86 -23.82 -15.76
N LYS A 300 13.99 -23.22 -15.37
CA LYS A 300 15.09 -23.83 -14.63
C LYS A 300 15.15 -23.35 -13.18
N ASN A 301 14.08 -22.69 -12.69
CA ASN A 301 13.99 -22.14 -11.35
C ASN A 301 15.07 -21.06 -11.09
N LYS A 302 15.44 -20.29 -12.11
CA LYS A 302 16.38 -19.16 -12.00
C LYS A 302 15.65 -17.83 -12.18
N VAL A 303 16.09 -16.80 -11.46
CA VAL A 303 15.56 -15.44 -11.60
C VAL A 303 15.81 -14.93 -13.02
N SER A 304 14.75 -14.81 -13.82
CA SER A 304 14.79 -14.21 -15.15
C SER A 304 14.59 -12.70 -15.07
N GLU A 305 13.63 -12.26 -14.25
CA GLU A 305 13.30 -10.86 -14.05
C GLU A 305 12.99 -10.59 -12.57
N SER A 306 13.24 -9.36 -12.13
CA SER A 306 12.91 -8.92 -10.77
C SER A 306 12.62 -7.43 -10.75
N SER A 307 11.56 -7.02 -10.06
CA SER A 307 11.23 -5.63 -9.81
C SER A 307 10.91 -5.43 -8.33
N ILE A 308 11.79 -4.72 -7.64
CA ILE A 308 11.72 -4.53 -6.19
C ILE A 308 11.69 -3.03 -5.87
N TRP A 309 10.61 -2.59 -5.22
CA TRP A 309 10.37 -1.17 -4.92
C TRP A 309 10.03 -0.95 -3.45
N PHE A 310 10.54 0.14 -2.88
CA PHE A 310 10.30 0.55 -1.50
C PHE A 310 9.70 1.95 -1.44
N ASP A 311 8.68 2.14 -0.62
CA ASP A 311 8.24 3.44 -0.15
C ASP A 311 8.75 3.61 1.29
N VAL A 312 9.62 4.61 1.49
CA VAL A 312 10.31 4.87 2.77
C VAL A 312 9.79 6.13 3.48
N GLY A 313 8.65 6.67 3.01
CA GLY A 313 7.99 7.84 3.60
C GLY A 313 8.68 9.19 3.35
N SER A 314 9.71 9.24 2.50
CA SER A 314 10.49 10.46 2.22
C SER A 314 10.30 11.00 0.79
N GLY A 315 9.32 10.52 0.03
CA GLY A 315 9.06 10.94 -1.34
C GLY A 315 8.54 9.80 -2.22
N LEU A 316 8.95 9.81 -3.49
CA LEU A 316 8.64 8.74 -4.43
C LEU A 316 9.25 7.41 -3.97
N PRO A 317 8.67 6.27 -4.40
CA PRO A 317 9.29 4.98 -4.19
C PRO A 317 10.76 4.94 -4.66
N VAL A 318 11.53 3.96 -4.19
CA VAL A 318 12.92 3.77 -4.59
C VAL A 318 13.09 2.32 -5.05
N ARG A 319 13.74 2.15 -6.19
CA ARG A 319 14.02 0.84 -6.77
C ARG A 319 15.23 0.21 -6.12
N PHE A 320 15.16 -1.08 -5.79
CA PHE A 320 16.23 -1.81 -5.14
C PHE A 320 17.14 -2.53 -6.14
N GLU A 321 17.70 -1.78 -7.08
CA GLU A 321 18.47 -2.32 -8.21
C GLU A 321 19.65 -3.19 -7.79
N SER A 322 20.32 -2.86 -6.69
CA SER A 322 21.43 -3.64 -6.16
C SER A 322 21.00 -5.06 -5.77
N ALA A 323 19.83 -5.22 -5.17
CA ALA A 323 19.24 -6.51 -4.86
C ALA A 323 18.78 -7.23 -6.14
N GLU A 324 18.13 -6.53 -7.07
CA GLU A 324 17.76 -7.09 -8.38
C GLU A 324 18.99 -7.67 -9.11
N ARG A 325 20.09 -6.90 -9.18
CA ARG A 325 21.37 -7.34 -9.74
C ARG A 325 21.97 -8.52 -8.99
N LEU A 326 21.84 -8.55 -7.67
CA LEU A 326 22.38 -9.61 -6.82
C LEU A 326 21.67 -10.95 -7.02
N ILE A 327 20.36 -10.96 -7.29
CA ILE A 327 19.58 -12.19 -7.45
C ILE A 327 19.45 -12.64 -8.91
N SER A 328 19.64 -11.73 -9.88
CA SER A 328 19.51 -12.00 -11.31
C SER A 328 20.32 -13.23 -11.77
N GLY A 329 19.66 -14.13 -12.51
CA GLY A 329 20.25 -15.35 -13.07
C GLY A 329 20.60 -16.44 -12.06
N LYS A 330 20.40 -16.20 -10.76
CA LYS A 330 20.63 -17.19 -9.71
C LYS A 330 19.42 -18.12 -9.56
N ALA A 331 19.69 -19.36 -9.16
CA ALA A 331 18.64 -20.31 -8.84
C ALA A 331 17.95 -19.90 -7.54
N TRP A 332 16.62 -20.01 -7.47
CA TRP A 332 15.85 -19.71 -6.27
C TRP A 332 15.98 -20.85 -5.25
N THR A 333 17.10 -20.87 -4.53
CA THR A 333 17.48 -21.95 -3.60
C THR A 333 18.06 -21.39 -2.30
N LYS A 334 18.27 -22.27 -1.32
CA LYS A 334 18.92 -21.90 -0.06
C LYS A 334 20.32 -21.30 -0.26
N ASP A 335 21.03 -21.68 -1.32
CA ASP A 335 22.33 -21.09 -1.65
C ASP A 335 22.21 -19.60 -2.04
N LEU A 336 21.10 -19.19 -2.66
CA LEU A 336 20.81 -17.78 -2.94
C LEU A 336 20.68 -16.99 -1.64
N GLU A 337 19.92 -17.51 -0.68
CA GLU A 337 19.76 -16.89 0.64
C GLU A 337 21.10 -16.71 1.35
N GLN A 338 21.94 -17.75 1.38
CA GLN A 338 23.26 -17.67 2.00
C GLN A 338 24.17 -16.64 1.31
N GLN A 339 24.12 -16.54 -0.01
CA GLN A 339 24.87 -15.53 -0.76
C GLN A 339 24.36 -14.12 -0.44
N VAL A 340 23.05 -13.90 -0.42
CA VAL A 340 22.45 -12.60 -0.10
C VAL A 340 22.80 -12.21 1.34
N SER A 341 22.65 -13.14 2.30
CA SER A 341 23.04 -12.93 3.69
C SER A 341 24.52 -12.58 3.81
N SER A 342 25.42 -13.28 3.10
CA SER A 342 26.85 -12.99 3.15
C SER A 342 27.20 -11.60 2.63
N VAL A 343 26.53 -11.12 1.57
CA VAL A 343 26.75 -9.77 1.01
C VAL A 343 26.19 -8.69 1.94
N ILE A 344 25.07 -8.96 2.62
CA ILE A 344 24.55 -8.06 3.66
C ILE A 344 25.55 -7.97 4.81
N SER A 345 26.07 -9.11 5.30
CA SER A 345 27.01 -9.16 6.43
C SER A 345 28.39 -8.58 6.12
N SER A 346 28.84 -8.57 4.87
CA SER A 346 30.12 -7.93 4.48
C SER A 346 30.04 -6.41 4.47
N GLY A 347 28.86 -5.83 4.64
CA GLY A 347 28.65 -4.39 4.56
C GLY A 347 28.71 -3.83 3.13
N ASP A 348 28.65 -4.70 2.11
CA ASP A 348 28.82 -4.35 0.68
C ASP A 348 27.64 -3.56 0.07
N GLY A 349 26.90 -2.82 0.90
CA GLY A 349 26.14 -1.67 0.40
C GLY A 349 24.93 -2.02 -0.48
N ILE A 350 24.30 -3.18 -0.30
CA ILE A 350 23.03 -3.48 -0.98
C ILE A 350 22.05 -2.31 -0.76
N GLY A 351 21.95 -1.76 0.46
CA GLY A 351 21.14 -0.56 0.75
C GLY A 351 21.77 0.80 0.42
N ALA A 352 23.07 0.87 0.09
CA ALA A 352 23.78 2.13 -0.13
C ALA A 352 23.32 2.85 -1.41
N SER A 353 22.89 2.10 -2.42
CA SER A 353 22.36 2.66 -3.68
C SER A 353 21.01 3.36 -3.52
N LEU A 354 20.32 3.17 -2.38
CA LEU A 354 19.02 3.77 -2.11
C LEU A 354 19.12 5.23 -1.65
N GLY A 355 20.33 5.75 -1.40
CA GLY A 355 20.53 7.12 -0.93
C GLY A 355 19.94 7.40 0.46
N LEU A 356 19.60 6.36 1.22
CA LEU A 356 19.05 6.50 2.56
C LEU A 356 20.15 6.96 3.53
N GLU A 357 19.92 8.05 4.23
CA GLU A 357 20.84 8.50 5.31
C GLU A 357 20.62 7.73 6.61
N ASP A 358 19.44 7.12 6.77
CA ASP A 358 19.00 6.44 7.97
C ASP A 358 19.42 4.95 7.98
N GLU A 359 20.39 4.60 8.83
CA GLU A 359 20.87 3.22 9.00
C GLU A 359 19.75 2.25 9.41
N PHE A 360 18.79 2.70 10.22
CA PHE A 360 17.66 1.85 10.62
C PHE A 360 16.85 1.37 9.41
N ARG A 361 16.57 2.29 8.46
CA ARG A 361 15.85 1.95 7.23
C ARG A 361 16.66 1.03 6.31
N LYS A 362 17.97 1.20 6.23
CA LYS A 362 18.84 0.31 5.44
C LYS A 362 18.76 -1.13 5.94
N VAL A 363 18.91 -1.32 7.25
CA VAL A 363 18.82 -2.65 7.88
C VAL A 363 17.43 -3.25 7.69
N LEU A 364 16.38 -2.43 7.82
CA LEU A 364 15.01 -2.89 7.61
C LEU A 364 14.78 -3.40 6.18
N ILE A 365 15.27 -2.69 5.17
CA ILE A 365 15.16 -3.09 3.76
C ILE A 365 15.94 -4.39 3.49
N GLN A 366 17.15 -4.54 4.03
CA GLN A 366 17.94 -5.77 3.92
C GLN A 366 17.22 -6.96 4.57
N ASN A 367 16.65 -6.75 5.76
CA ASN A 367 15.85 -7.76 6.45
C ASN A 367 14.58 -8.15 5.67
N LEU A 368 13.92 -7.18 5.02
CA LEU A 368 12.75 -7.46 4.17
C LEU A 368 13.13 -8.31 2.95
N LEU A 369 14.30 -8.08 2.34
CA LEU A 369 14.81 -8.95 1.26
C LEU A 369 15.05 -10.38 1.74
N LEU A 370 15.73 -10.54 2.89
CA LEU A 370 15.96 -11.87 3.47
C LEU A 370 14.66 -12.56 3.86
N LYS A 371 13.70 -11.80 4.42
CA LYS A 371 12.37 -12.30 4.76
C LYS A 371 11.65 -12.80 3.50
N PHE A 372 11.63 -12.00 2.44
CA PHE A 372 11.03 -12.36 1.16
C PHE A 372 11.61 -13.65 0.58
N ILE A 373 12.94 -13.75 0.51
CA ILE A 373 13.59 -14.96 0.01
C ILE A 373 13.18 -16.17 0.88
N ASN A 374 13.29 -16.05 2.21
CA ASN A 374 13.00 -17.16 3.11
C ASN A 374 11.54 -17.63 3.07
N GLU A 375 10.56 -16.71 2.96
CA GLU A 375 9.14 -17.05 2.86
C GLU A 375 8.79 -17.84 1.60
N HIS A 376 9.58 -17.67 0.54
CA HIS A 376 9.35 -18.31 -0.76
C HIS A 376 10.40 -19.38 -1.11
N LEU A 377 11.27 -19.77 -0.18
CA LEU A 377 12.21 -20.89 -0.35
C LEU A 377 11.62 -22.24 0.06
N GLU A 378 10.67 -22.24 1.00
CA GLU A 378 9.89 -23.43 1.38
C GLU A 378 8.50 -23.26 0.76
N GLY A 379 8.06 -24.20 -0.09
CA GLY A 379 6.70 -24.17 -0.67
C GLY A 379 5.60 -24.02 0.41
N PRO A 380 4.33 -23.79 0.04
CA PRO A 380 3.27 -23.17 0.87
C PRO A 380 2.84 -23.89 2.17
N SER A 381 3.60 -24.86 2.66
CA SER A 381 3.39 -25.54 3.94
C SER A 381 4.65 -25.47 4.81
N LYS A 382 4.69 -24.47 5.69
CA LYS A 382 4.94 -24.64 7.13
C LYS A 382 5.02 -23.28 7.80
N VAL A 383 4.37 -23.19 8.96
CA VAL A 383 4.56 -22.19 10.01
C VAL A 383 6.03 -21.70 10.00
N PRO A 384 6.34 -20.45 9.58
CA PRO A 384 7.68 -19.88 9.66
C PRO A 384 8.45 -20.27 10.91
N LYS A 385 9.61 -20.85 10.67
CA LYS A 385 10.64 -21.05 11.69
C LYS A 385 11.07 -19.67 12.18
N ARG A 386 11.42 -19.58 13.47
CA ARG A 386 11.99 -18.38 14.09
C ARG A 386 13.07 -17.79 13.19
N TYR A 387 12.78 -16.63 12.62
CA TYR A 387 13.71 -15.85 11.81
C TYR A 387 14.87 -15.37 12.70
N GLN A 388 16.11 -15.53 12.24
CA GLN A 388 17.22 -14.73 12.75
C GLN A 388 17.10 -13.36 12.12
N PHE A 389 16.33 -12.47 12.75
CA PHE A 389 16.38 -11.05 12.44
C PHE A 389 17.80 -10.54 12.70
N ILE A 390 18.31 -9.64 11.84
CA ILE A 390 19.43 -8.79 12.25
C ILE A 390 18.95 -8.03 13.48
N ASP A 391 19.63 -8.25 14.60
CA ASP A 391 19.27 -7.65 15.88
C ASP A 391 19.46 -6.12 15.80
N LEU A 392 18.36 -5.41 15.56
CA LEU A 392 18.31 -3.96 15.48
C LEU A 392 18.81 -3.30 16.78
N GLU A 393 18.78 -3.99 17.93
CA GLU A 393 19.34 -3.45 19.18
C GLU A 393 20.86 -3.29 19.11
N SER A 394 21.55 -4.19 18.38
CA SER A 394 23.01 -4.20 18.30
C SER A 394 23.60 -3.10 17.40
N GLU A 395 22.85 -2.63 16.39
CA GLU A 395 23.26 -1.51 15.53
C GLU A 395 22.73 -0.14 16.01
N LEU A 396 21.61 -0.09 16.74
CA LEU A 396 21.14 1.14 17.42
C LEU A 396 21.99 1.51 18.65
N THR A 397 22.96 0.67 19.05
CA THR A 397 23.88 0.90 20.17
C THR A 397 25.32 1.14 19.73
N VAL A 398 25.57 1.94 18.69
CA VAL A 398 26.90 2.52 18.39
C VAL A 398 26.67 3.94 17.83
N ARG A 399 26.93 5.09 18.47
CA ARG A 399 27.81 5.53 19.56
C ARG A 399 27.10 6.60 20.42
N LYS A 400 27.52 6.75 21.67
CA LYS A 400 27.35 7.97 22.45
C LYS A 400 28.10 9.14 21.83
#